data_AF-A0A7G2MBS9-F1
#
_entry.id   AF-A0A7G2MBS9-F1
#
_cell.length_a   1.000
_cell.length_b   1.000
_cell.length_c   1.000
_cell.angle_alpha   90.00
_cell.angle_beta   90.00
_cell.angle_gamma   90.00
#
_symmetry.space_group_name_H-M   'P 1'
#
loop_
_entity.id
_entity.type
_entity.pdbx_description
1 polymer ?
#
loop_
_entity_poly.entity_id
_entity_poly.type
_entity_poly.pdbx_seq_one_letter_code
_entity_poly.pdbx_strand_id
1 'polypeptide(L)'
;MKKQSNNLLQHLLYTCLGILLIYACQNDPELTNYDNYQQELLSRADYDSESFITEWTVPKDSLIAFTLDTNRQYNCIIDWGDNSDLTMIFHKSDYYRAQHKYAATATYRIKILGIFPQLNIQENCKPYLYQITQWGNVSFQTLNYAFFKCKNLHSIASGIPNLESYTSTFGSCTGLTTLPDKLFANCTKTKSFLQTFANCTNLKSIPPHLFKNSYNIESFNLTFQNTGLTSVPQGLFENCSNVTNFVYTFGDCKSLATLPADLFAYSPNVISFTRVFFQCEQLNSIPVSLFDNCKNAVNFNYAFYKCSSLTGTTPTTGNLKLWDRAGQPGYPPTINGTKCFGGCLNITDNIPADWQ
;
A
#
# COMPACT_ATOMS: atom_id res chain seq x y z
N MET A 1 -1.36 40.90 3.03
CA MET A 1 -1.76 40.01 4.14
C MET A 1 -3.28 39.80 4.28
N LYS A 2 -4.15 40.83 4.24
CA LYS A 2 -5.63 40.64 4.32
C LYS A 2 -6.30 39.95 3.10
N LYS A 3 -5.67 39.97 1.92
CA LYS A 3 -6.21 39.34 0.70
C LYS A 3 -5.99 37.82 0.60
N GLN A 4 -4.98 37.30 1.31
CA GLN A 4 -4.68 35.86 1.36
C GLN A 4 -5.50 35.12 2.43
N SER A 5 -5.85 35.77 3.55
CA SER A 5 -6.72 35.14 4.56
C SER A 5 -8.19 35.04 4.12
N ASN A 6 -8.67 35.96 3.27
CA ASN A 6 -10.02 35.89 2.71
C ASN A 6 -10.21 34.74 1.72
N ASN A 7 -9.19 34.38 0.92
CA ASN A 7 -9.27 33.23 0.02
C ASN A 7 -9.26 31.90 0.77
N LEU A 8 -8.52 31.80 1.89
CA LEU A 8 -8.53 30.59 2.72
C LEU A 8 -9.89 30.41 3.43
N LEU A 9 -10.47 31.49 3.97
CA LEU A 9 -11.79 31.44 4.60
C LEU A 9 -12.91 31.18 3.59
N GLN A 10 -12.85 31.73 2.37
CA GLN A 10 -13.80 31.40 1.30
C GLN A 10 -13.70 29.93 0.91
N HIS A 11 -12.49 29.41 0.71
CA HIS A 11 -12.29 28.01 0.31
C HIS A 11 -12.76 27.02 1.37
N LEU A 12 -12.55 27.34 2.66
CA LEU A 12 -13.09 26.60 3.81
C LEU A 12 -14.63 26.72 3.92
N LEU A 13 -15.22 27.86 3.55
CA LEU A 13 -16.68 28.00 3.47
C LEU A 13 -17.29 27.14 2.34
N TYR A 14 -16.63 27.03 1.18
CA TYR A 14 -17.17 26.31 0.01
C TYR A 14 -17.03 24.78 0.09
N THR A 15 -15.95 24.26 0.67
CA THR A 15 -15.81 22.82 0.97
C THR A 15 -16.72 22.38 2.11
N CYS A 16 -16.92 23.25 3.11
CA CYS A 16 -17.94 23.02 4.13
C CYS A 16 -19.36 23.08 3.56
N LEU A 17 -19.69 23.93 2.56
CA LEU A 17 -21.05 24.01 2.01
C LEU A 17 -21.48 22.78 1.20
N GLY A 18 -20.61 22.19 0.38
CA GLY A 18 -20.92 20.96 -0.36
C GLY A 18 -21.15 19.75 0.56
N ILE A 19 -20.36 19.68 1.64
CA ILE A 19 -20.50 18.67 2.69
C ILE A 19 -21.70 18.97 3.61
N LEU A 20 -22.01 20.25 3.89
CA LEU A 20 -23.19 20.68 4.66
C LEU A 20 -24.49 20.42 3.89
N LEU A 21 -24.52 20.50 2.56
CA LEU A 21 -25.69 20.16 1.75
C LEU A 21 -25.92 18.64 1.72
N ILE A 22 -24.85 17.86 1.59
CA ILE A 22 -24.85 16.39 1.75
C ILE A 22 -25.35 15.96 3.15
N TYR A 23 -25.06 16.75 4.20
CA TYR A 23 -25.53 16.53 5.58
C TYR A 23 -26.94 17.08 5.86
N ALA A 24 -27.32 18.22 5.28
CA ALA A 24 -28.64 18.86 5.46
C ALA A 24 -29.78 18.02 4.85
N CYS A 25 -29.50 17.27 3.78
CA CYS A 25 -30.44 16.32 3.18
C CYS A 25 -30.86 15.15 4.11
N GLN A 26 -30.19 14.93 5.24
CA GLN A 26 -30.56 13.87 6.19
C GLN A 26 -31.71 14.24 7.13
N ASN A 27 -32.08 15.52 7.28
CA ASN A 27 -32.94 15.99 8.37
C ASN A 27 -34.11 16.91 7.99
N ASP A 28 -34.39 17.16 6.70
CA ASP A 28 -35.49 18.06 6.31
C ASP A 28 -36.41 17.45 5.23
N PRO A 29 -37.65 17.06 5.56
CA PRO A 29 -38.62 16.52 4.61
C PRO A 29 -39.25 17.54 3.65
N GLU A 30 -38.97 18.86 3.77
CA GLU A 30 -39.63 19.90 2.95
C GLU A 30 -38.79 20.45 1.77
N LEU A 31 -37.54 20.02 1.60
CA LEU A 31 -36.68 20.48 0.49
C LEU A 31 -37.06 19.81 -0.85
N THR A 32 -38.04 20.38 -1.55
CA THR A 32 -38.64 19.86 -2.80
C THR A 32 -38.01 20.41 -4.10
N ASN A 33 -36.92 21.17 -4.04
CA ASN A 33 -36.29 21.79 -5.23
C ASN A 33 -34.79 21.51 -5.31
N TYR A 34 -34.45 20.22 -5.48
CA TYR A 34 -33.09 19.66 -5.46
C TYR A 34 -32.22 20.03 -6.68
N ASP A 35 -32.82 20.24 -7.86
CA ASP A 35 -32.08 20.15 -9.13
C ASP A 35 -31.28 21.41 -9.49
N ASN A 36 -31.78 22.61 -9.17
CA ASN A 36 -31.15 23.85 -9.64
C ASN A 36 -29.90 24.27 -8.84
N TYR A 37 -29.84 23.99 -7.54
CA TYR A 37 -28.70 24.41 -6.69
C TYR A 37 -27.47 23.49 -6.85
N GLN A 38 -27.68 22.20 -7.13
CA GLN A 38 -26.61 21.25 -7.43
C GLN A 38 -25.95 21.56 -8.78
N GLN A 39 -26.74 21.88 -9.81
CA GLN A 39 -26.22 22.25 -11.14
C GLN A 39 -25.37 23.53 -11.12
N GLU A 40 -25.65 24.49 -10.23
CA GLU A 40 -24.87 25.74 -10.13
C GLU A 40 -23.56 25.58 -9.34
N LEU A 41 -23.50 24.66 -8.36
CA LEU A 41 -22.28 24.28 -7.63
C LEU A 41 -21.34 23.43 -8.49
N LEU A 42 -21.89 22.50 -9.27
CA LEU A 42 -21.16 21.62 -10.19
C LEU A 42 -20.66 22.35 -11.45
N SER A 43 -21.23 23.52 -11.78
CA SER A 43 -20.81 24.33 -12.93
C SER A 43 -19.77 25.41 -12.60
N ARG A 44 -19.43 25.67 -11.33
CA ARG A 44 -18.56 26.80 -10.93
C ARG A 44 -17.48 26.56 -9.88
N ALA A 45 -17.37 25.38 -9.27
CA ALA A 45 -16.26 25.07 -8.36
C ALA A 45 -15.42 23.90 -8.91
N ASP A 46 -14.12 24.14 -9.09
CA ASP A 46 -13.13 23.10 -9.37
C ASP A 46 -13.03 22.16 -8.15
N TYR A 47 -13.81 21.08 -8.15
CA TYR A 47 -13.83 20.08 -7.07
C TYR A 47 -12.68 19.07 -7.19
N ASP A 48 -11.73 19.30 -8.09
CA ASP A 48 -10.57 18.42 -8.27
C ASP A 48 -9.81 18.27 -6.96
N SER A 49 -9.58 19.32 -6.18
CA SER A 49 -8.76 19.26 -4.96
C SER A 49 -9.30 18.29 -3.89
N GLU A 50 -10.62 18.11 -3.84
CA GLU A 50 -11.28 17.24 -2.86
C GLU A 50 -11.55 15.84 -3.42
N SER A 51 -11.38 15.62 -4.72
CA SER A 51 -11.77 14.38 -5.39
C SER A 51 -10.70 13.30 -5.32
N PHE A 52 -11.14 12.05 -5.24
CA PHE A 52 -10.34 10.92 -5.64
C PHE A 52 -10.31 10.88 -7.17
N ILE A 53 -9.13 10.96 -7.78
CA ILE A 53 -8.97 11.08 -9.23
C ILE A 53 -8.12 9.94 -9.77
N THR A 54 -8.61 9.32 -10.84
CA THR A 54 -7.97 8.20 -11.51
C THR A 54 -8.04 8.35 -13.02
N GLU A 55 -7.07 7.77 -13.73
CA GLU A 55 -7.05 7.70 -15.20
C GLU A 55 -7.21 6.27 -15.67
N TRP A 56 -8.08 6.08 -16.66
CA TRP A 56 -8.49 4.78 -17.17
C TRP A 56 -8.36 4.74 -18.69
N THR A 57 -7.64 3.76 -19.23
CA THR A 57 -7.63 3.49 -20.67
C THR A 57 -8.75 2.50 -20.97
N VAL A 58 -9.87 3.02 -21.48
CA VAL A 58 -11.10 2.24 -21.66
C VAL A 58 -11.30 1.96 -23.15
N PRO A 59 -11.49 0.70 -23.57
CA PRO A 59 -11.84 0.37 -24.95
C PRO A 59 -13.24 0.85 -25.31
N LYS A 60 -13.48 1.09 -26.60
CA LYS A 60 -14.81 1.33 -27.16
C LYS A 60 -15.81 0.27 -26.68
N ASP A 61 -17.01 0.73 -26.37
CA ASP A 61 -18.15 -0.09 -25.95
C ASP A 61 -17.93 -0.88 -24.64
N SER A 62 -16.91 -0.52 -23.86
CA SER A 62 -16.63 -1.14 -22.56
C SER A 62 -17.28 -0.40 -21.40
N LEU A 63 -17.51 -1.14 -20.32
CA LEU A 63 -18.06 -0.64 -19.06
C LEU A 63 -16.95 -0.44 -18.03
N ILE A 64 -17.03 0.62 -17.23
CA ILE A 64 -16.39 0.70 -15.91
C ILE A 64 -17.47 0.58 -14.86
N ALA A 65 -17.27 -0.30 -13.88
CA ALA A 65 -18.23 -0.52 -12.81
C ALA A 65 -17.54 -0.75 -11.46
N PHE A 66 -18.16 -0.20 -10.42
CA PHE A 66 -17.78 -0.38 -9.02
C PHE A 66 -18.86 -1.15 -8.27
N THR A 67 -18.48 -2.19 -7.54
CA THR A 67 -19.42 -2.96 -6.72
C THR A 67 -19.60 -2.28 -5.37
N LEU A 68 -20.83 -1.85 -5.06
CA LEU A 68 -21.14 -1.27 -3.75
C LEU A 68 -21.41 -2.36 -2.70
N ASP A 69 -20.75 -2.28 -1.55
CA ASP A 69 -21.06 -3.07 -0.36
C ASP A 69 -22.37 -2.60 0.27
N THR A 70 -23.38 -3.48 0.31
CA THR A 70 -24.73 -3.19 0.81
C THR A 70 -24.81 -3.01 2.33
N ASN A 71 -23.71 -3.15 3.06
CA ASN A 71 -23.62 -2.84 4.49
C ASN A 71 -23.05 -1.44 4.76
N ARG A 72 -22.68 -0.70 3.72
CA ARG A 72 -22.09 0.64 3.85
C ARG A 72 -23.03 1.73 3.37
N GLN A 73 -22.82 2.93 3.89
CA GLN A 73 -23.53 4.14 3.46
C GLN A 73 -22.70 4.90 2.44
N TYR A 74 -23.35 5.31 1.36
CA TYR A 74 -22.74 6.08 0.27
C TYR A 74 -23.45 7.43 0.22
N ASN A 75 -22.69 8.47 -0.09
CA ASN A 75 -23.24 9.79 -0.42
C ASN A 75 -22.17 10.50 -1.25
N CYS A 76 -22.17 10.21 -2.55
CA CYS A 76 -21.07 10.56 -3.43
C CYS A 76 -21.54 10.89 -4.84
N ILE A 77 -20.65 11.57 -5.54
CA ILE A 77 -20.79 11.92 -6.95
C ILE A 77 -19.63 11.27 -7.70
N ILE A 78 -19.92 10.70 -8.87
CA ILE A 78 -18.94 10.16 -9.81
C ILE A 78 -19.05 10.95 -11.11
N ASP A 79 -17.94 11.57 -11.49
CA ASP A 79 -17.70 12.15 -12.81
C ASP A 79 -16.91 11.14 -13.64
N TRP A 80 -17.47 10.71 -14.77
CA TRP A 80 -16.87 9.69 -15.62
C TRP A 80 -15.86 10.26 -16.63
N GLY A 81 -15.72 11.58 -16.71
CA GLY A 81 -14.65 12.22 -17.48
C GLY A 81 -14.83 12.20 -19.00
N ASP A 82 -16.04 11.93 -19.50
CA ASP A 82 -16.39 11.97 -20.93
C ASP A 82 -17.46 13.03 -21.28
N ASN A 83 -17.71 13.96 -20.35
CA ASN A 83 -18.79 14.96 -20.40
C ASN A 83 -20.22 14.39 -20.33
N SER A 84 -20.39 13.13 -19.92
CA SER A 84 -21.72 12.63 -19.54
C SER A 84 -22.22 13.31 -18.27
N ASP A 85 -23.51 13.14 -17.98
CA ASP A 85 -24.08 13.52 -16.70
C ASP A 85 -23.36 12.84 -15.53
N LEU A 86 -23.26 13.56 -14.42
CA LEU A 86 -22.70 13.02 -13.19
C LEU A 86 -23.60 11.93 -12.61
N THR A 87 -22.97 10.90 -12.05
CA THR A 87 -23.67 9.85 -11.33
C THR A 87 -23.72 10.18 -9.85
N MET A 88 -24.92 10.27 -9.29
CA MET A 88 -25.15 10.46 -7.86
C MET A 88 -25.52 9.12 -7.20
N ILE A 89 -24.89 8.80 -6.08
CA ILE A 89 -25.16 7.60 -5.28
C ILE A 89 -25.41 8.07 -3.85
N PHE A 90 -26.66 8.01 -3.41
CA PHE A 90 -27.09 8.48 -2.08
C PHE A 90 -27.41 7.33 -1.13
N HIS A 91 -27.68 6.15 -1.68
CA HIS A 91 -28.01 4.98 -0.91
C HIS A 91 -27.37 3.72 -1.50
N LYS A 92 -27.16 2.71 -0.66
CA LYS A 92 -26.67 1.40 -1.09
C LYS A 92 -27.53 0.72 -2.18
N SER A 93 -28.82 1.07 -2.26
CA SER A 93 -29.75 0.58 -3.28
C SER A 93 -29.45 1.12 -4.67
N ASP A 94 -28.63 2.17 -4.78
CA ASP A 94 -28.18 2.76 -6.04
C ASP A 94 -27.04 1.97 -6.70
N TYR A 95 -26.76 0.73 -6.25
CA TYR A 95 -25.65 -0.09 -6.76
C TYR A 95 -25.62 -0.23 -8.29
N TYR A 96 -26.79 -0.24 -8.94
CA TYR A 96 -26.91 -0.33 -10.40
C TYR A 96 -26.46 0.94 -11.13
N ARG A 97 -26.29 2.06 -10.42
CA ARG A 97 -25.83 3.35 -10.95
C ARG A 97 -24.31 3.48 -10.96
N ALA A 98 -23.59 2.68 -10.17
CA ALA A 98 -22.13 2.75 -10.04
C ALA A 98 -21.38 2.15 -11.24
N GLN A 99 -21.85 2.45 -12.45
CA GLN A 99 -21.30 1.94 -13.70
C GLN A 99 -21.53 2.92 -14.85
N HIS A 100 -20.64 2.91 -15.84
CA HIS A 100 -20.74 3.75 -17.03
C HIS A 100 -20.15 3.07 -18.26
N LYS A 101 -20.80 3.22 -19.40
CA LYS A 101 -20.38 2.64 -20.68
C LYS A 101 -19.79 3.72 -21.57
N TYR A 102 -18.58 3.50 -22.05
CA TYR A 102 -17.87 4.45 -22.91
C TYR A 102 -18.08 4.13 -24.39
N ALA A 103 -18.42 5.15 -25.19
CA ALA A 103 -18.73 5.00 -26.62
C ALA A 103 -17.49 4.95 -27.52
N ALA A 104 -16.31 5.30 -27.01
CA ALA A 104 -15.07 5.36 -27.77
C ALA A 104 -13.89 4.82 -26.95
N THR A 105 -12.83 4.41 -27.64
CA THR A 105 -11.55 4.10 -26.98
C THR A 105 -10.85 5.41 -26.64
N ALA A 106 -10.60 5.67 -25.36
CA ALA A 106 -9.82 6.81 -24.92
C ALA A 106 -9.27 6.61 -23.50
N THR A 107 -8.52 7.60 -23.03
CA THR A 107 -8.19 7.74 -21.62
C THR A 107 -9.20 8.68 -20.97
N TYR A 108 -9.84 8.22 -19.91
CA TYR A 108 -10.86 8.96 -19.16
C TYR A 108 -10.38 9.25 -17.75
N ARG A 109 -10.65 10.47 -17.27
CA ARG A 109 -10.30 10.93 -15.92
C ARG A 109 -11.55 10.82 -15.04
N ILE A 110 -11.64 9.74 -14.28
CA ILE A 110 -12.76 9.51 -13.36
C ILE A 110 -12.50 10.20 -12.04
N LYS A 111 -13.47 10.97 -11.55
CA LYS A 111 -13.42 11.67 -10.25
C LYS A 111 -14.54 11.17 -9.34
N ILE A 112 -14.21 10.91 -8.09
CA ILE A 112 -15.19 10.55 -7.04
C ILE A 112 -15.08 11.57 -5.92
N LEU A 113 -16.21 12.11 -5.47
CA LEU A 113 -16.30 13.08 -4.38
C LEU A 113 -17.31 12.61 -3.32
N GLY A 114 -17.02 12.88 -2.05
CA GLY A 114 -17.94 12.63 -0.93
C GLY A 114 -17.66 11.34 -0.16
N ILE A 115 -18.73 10.68 0.29
CA ILE A 115 -18.68 9.44 1.09
C ILE A 115 -18.70 8.23 0.16
N PHE A 116 -17.49 7.73 -0.14
CA PHE A 116 -17.27 6.50 -0.90
C PHE A 116 -16.43 5.53 -0.04
N PRO A 117 -17.07 4.76 0.85
CA PRO A 117 -16.39 4.08 1.96
C PRO A 117 -15.51 2.91 1.53
N GLN A 118 -15.70 2.39 0.31
CA GLN A 118 -14.88 1.34 -0.27
C GLN A 118 -14.85 1.50 -1.78
N LEU A 119 -13.67 1.26 -2.37
CA LEU A 119 -13.52 1.08 -3.81
C LEU A 119 -13.40 -0.41 -4.11
N ASN A 120 -14.32 -0.94 -4.93
CA ASN A 120 -14.31 -2.33 -5.37
C ASN A 120 -14.50 -2.37 -6.90
N ILE A 121 -13.39 -2.40 -7.62
CA ILE A 121 -13.36 -2.43 -9.08
C ILE A 121 -13.70 -3.84 -9.56
N GLN A 122 -14.71 -3.97 -10.44
CA GLN A 122 -15.06 -5.28 -11.02
C GLN A 122 -13.88 -5.86 -11.81
N GLU A 123 -13.74 -7.20 -11.79
CA GLU A 123 -12.55 -7.88 -12.32
C GLU A 123 -12.25 -7.56 -13.80
N ASN A 124 -13.29 -7.43 -14.63
CA ASN A 124 -13.19 -7.04 -16.03
C ASN A 124 -12.77 -5.57 -16.24
N CYS A 125 -12.92 -4.71 -15.25
CA CYS A 125 -12.55 -3.29 -15.30
C CYS A 125 -11.09 -3.06 -14.87
N LYS A 126 -10.51 -3.95 -14.06
CA LYS A 126 -9.16 -3.80 -13.50
C LYS A 126 -8.03 -3.58 -14.54
N PRO A 127 -8.05 -4.20 -15.73
CA PRO A 127 -7.04 -3.92 -16.75
C PRO A 127 -7.10 -2.49 -17.30
N TYR A 128 -8.19 -1.75 -17.09
CA TYR A 128 -8.36 -0.41 -17.65
C TYR A 128 -7.79 0.69 -16.75
N LEU A 129 -7.65 0.45 -15.43
CA LEU A 129 -7.05 1.43 -14.53
C LEU A 129 -5.56 1.60 -14.83
N TYR A 130 -5.15 2.83 -15.15
CA TYR A 130 -3.78 3.15 -15.52
C TYR A 130 -3.06 3.97 -14.44
N GLN A 131 -3.74 4.90 -13.78
CA GLN A 131 -3.09 5.78 -12.81
C GLN A 131 -4.04 6.23 -11.70
N ILE A 132 -3.53 6.34 -10.47
CA ILE A 132 -4.16 7.12 -9.40
C ILE A 132 -3.46 8.47 -9.34
N THR A 133 -4.13 9.53 -9.78
CA THR A 133 -3.54 10.88 -9.86
C THR A 133 -3.71 11.65 -8.56
N GLN A 134 -4.77 11.36 -7.78
CA GLN A 134 -5.02 12.03 -6.51
C GLN A 134 -5.91 11.21 -5.57
N TRP A 135 -5.65 11.29 -4.26
CA TRP A 135 -6.50 10.66 -3.24
C TRP A 135 -7.70 11.52 -2.80
N GLY A 136 -7.55 12.84 -2.80
CA GLY A 136 -8.58 13.79 -2.37
C GLY A 136 -8.97 13.64 -0.90
N ASN A 137 -10.14 14.17 -0.58
CA ASN A 137 -10.77 14.14 0.74
C ASN A 137 -12.02 13.23 0.74
N VAL A 138 -11.94 12.12 0.01
CA VAL A 138 -13.01 11.12 -0.05
C VAL A 138 -13.00 10.31 1.25
N SER A 139 -14.19 10.12 1.83
CA SER A 139 -14.34 9.40 3.10
C SER A 139 -14.27 7.88 2.91
N PHE A 140 -13.08 7.37 2.54
CA PHE A 140 -12.79 5.94 2.52
C PHE A 140 -12.79 5.37 3.94
N GLN A 141 -13.45 4.24 4.13
CA GLN A 141 -13.37 3.44 5.35
C GLN A 141 -12.40 2.26 5.18
N THR A 142 -12.23 1.76 3.96
CA THR A 142 -11.24 0.73 3.63
C THR A 142 -10.77 0.82 2.18
N LEU A 143 -9.50 0.47 1.96
CA LEU A 143 -8.91 0.24 0.65
C LEU A 143 -8.36 -1.19 0.51
N ASN A 144 -8.77 -2.11 1.39
CA ASN A 144 -8.39 -3.51 1.29
C ASN A 144 -8.84 -4.05 -0.08
N TYR A 145 -7.92 -4.65 -0.82
CA TYR A 145 -8.13 -5.19 -2.17
C TYR A 145 -8.59 -4.18 -3.24
N ALA A 146 -8.64 -2.88 -2.97
CA ALA A 146 -9.26 -1.88 -3.85
C ALA A 146 -8.68 -1.88 -5.28
N PHE A 147 -7.37 -2.08 -5.41
CA PHE A 147 -6.66 -2.14 -6.68
C PHE A 147 -6.02 -3.51 -6.94
N PHE A 148 -6.39 -4.53 -6.17
CA PHE A 148 -5.82 -5.87 -6.30
C PHE A 148 -5.98 -6.40 -7.73
N LYS A 149 -4.88 -6.79 -8.37
CA LYS A 149 -4.79 -7.22 -9.78
C LYS A 149 -5.06 -6.15 -10.84
N CYS A 150 -4.98 -4.86 -10.52
CA CYS A 150 -4.92 -3.80 -11.53
C CYS A 150 -3.56 -3.82 -12.25
N LYS A 151 -3.38 -4.79 -13.16
CA LYS A 151 -2.08 -5.10 -13.79
C LYS A 151 -1.51 -3.98 -14.64
N ASN A 152 -2.34 -3.05 -15.09
CA ASN A 152 -1.93 -1.89 -15.89
C ASN A 152 -1.79 -0.60 -15.07
N LEU A 153 -2.04 -0.66 -13.74
CA LEU A 153 -1.81 0.47 -12.85
C LEU A 153 -0.31 0.78 -12.83
N HIS A 154 0.06 1.89 -13.47
CA HIS A 154 1.44 2.28 -13.73
C HIS A 154 2.00 3.20 -12.65
N SER A 155 1.19 4.09 -12.10
CA SER A 155 1.61 5.02 -11.06
C SER A 155 0.48 5.34 -10.08
N ILE A 156 0.89 5.72 -8.86
CA ILE A 156 0.01 6.08 -7.76
C ILE A 156 0.44 7.41 -7.16
N ALA A 157 -0.52 8.20 -6.69
CA ALA A 157 -0.27 9.45 -5.99
C ALA A 157 0.25 9.21 -4.56
N SER A 158 1.07 10.14 -4.05
CA SER A 158 1.48 10.19 -2.65
C SER A 158 0.31 10.50 -1.71
N GLY A 159 0.46 10.26 -0.40
CA GLY A 159 -0.51 10.72 0.60
C GLY A 159 -1.82 9.95 0.60
N ILE A 160 -1.76 8.62 0.56
CA ILE A 160 -2.94 7.75 0.65
C ILE A 160 -3.73 8.02 1.95
N PRO A 161 -5.08 7.90 1.96
CA PRO A 161 -5.89 8.17 3.14
C PRO A 161 -5.48 7.33 4.34
N ASN A 162 -5.46 7.91 5.54
CA ASN A 162 -5.02 7.27 6.79
C ASN A 162 -6.03 6.20 7.27
N LEU A 163 -5.76 4.93 6.97
CA LEU A 163 -6.63 3.78 7.26
C LEU A 163 -5.94 2.76 8.17
N GLU A 164 -6.73 1.90 8.81
CA GLU A 164 -6.21 0.85 9.69
C GLU A 164 -5.47 -0.27 8.93
N SER A 165 -5.80 -0.50 7.66
CA SER A 165 -5.22 -1.58 6.86
C SER A 165 -5.15 -1.25 5.38
N TYR A 166 -4.08 -1.72 4.73
CA TYR A 166 -3.91 -1.74 3.27
C TYR A 166 -3.72 -3.16 2.75
N THR A 167 -4.46 -4.12 3.32
CA THR A 167 -4.33 -5.53 2.97
C THR A 167 -4.57 -5.71 1.48
N SER A 168 -3.54 -6.19 0.78
CA SER A 168 -3.58 -6.47 -0.66
C SER A 168 -4.04 -5.29 -1.53
N THR A 169 -3.98 -4.04 -1.04
CA THR A 169 -4.51 -2.86 -1.73
C THR A 169 -3.95 -2.74 -3.15
N PHE A 170 -2.64 -2.96 -3.34
CA PHE A 170 -1.97 -2.96 -4.64
C PHE A 170 -1.41 -4.34 -5.02
N GLY A 171 -1.86 -5.41 -4.35
CA GLY A 171 -1.35 -6.76 -4.64
C GLY A 171 -1.56 -7.13 -6.10
N SER A 172 -0.56 -7.74 -6.74
CA SER A 172 -0.56 -8.11 -8.16
C SER A 172 -0.74 -6.95 -9.14
N CYS A 173 -0.42 -5.70 -8.75
CA CYS A 173 -0.31 -4.57 -9.67
C CYS A 173 1.02 -4.61 -10.41
N THR A 174 1.12 -5.50 -11.41
CA THR A 174 2.36 -5.73 -12.17
C THR A 174 2.79 -4.55 -13.06
N GLY A 175 1.97 -3.51 -13.20
CA GLY A 175 2.30 -2.28 -13.94
C GLY A 175 3.14 -1.29 -13.13
N LEU A 176 3.15 -1.43 -11.80
CA LEU A 176 3.93 -0.57 -10.91
C LEU A 176 5.42 -0.87 -11.06
N THR A 177 6.20 0.18 -11.29
CA THR A 177 7.66 0.09 -11.41
C THR A 177 8.42 0.75 -10.27
N THR A 178 7.80 1.76 -9.64
CA THR A 178 8.26 2.44 -8.43
C THR A 178 7.05 2.85 -7.58
N LEU A 179 7.29 3.28 -6.33
CA LEU A 179 6.29 3.93 -5.48
C LEU A 179 6.63 5.42 -5.32
N PRO A 180 5.62 6.30 -5.14
CA PRO A 180 5.87 7.71 -4.85
C PRO A 180 6.43 7.88 -3.45
N ASP A 181 7.29 8.88 -3.28
CA ASP A 181 7.67 9.39 -1.96
C ASP A 181 6.42 9.75 -1.15
N LYS A 182 6.50 9.62 0.18
CA LYS A 182 5.42 10.03 1.10
C LYS A 182 4.07 9.34 0.85
N LEU A 183 4.06 8.17 0.20
CA LEU A 183 2.82 7.40 -0.01
C LEU A 183 2.03 7.25 1.29
N PHE A 184 2.69 6.84 2.38
CA PHE A 184 2.06 6.63 3.69
C PHE A 184 2.36 7.74 4.72
N ALA A 185 2.71 8.96 4.28
CA ALA A 185 3.16 10.01 5.20
C ALA A 185 2.11 10.43 6.25
N ASN A 186 0.82 10.20 6.00
CA ASN A 186 -0.25 10.56 6.94
C ASN A 186 -0.84 9.33 7.68
N CYS A 187 -0.27 8.14 7.48
CA CYS A 187 -0.86 6.85 7.86
C CYS A 187 -0.49 6.42 9.29
N THR A 188 -0.95 7.21 10.28
CA THR A 188 -0.65 7.00 11.71
C THR A 188 -1.53 5.95 12.40
N LYS A 189 -2.68 5.59 11.80
CA LYS A 189 -3.61 4.59 12.34
C LYS A 189 -3.35 3.18 11.80
N THR A 190 -2.42 3.03 10.88
CA THR A 190 -2.21 1.77 10.16
C THR A 190 -1.64 0.69 11.06
N LYS A 191 -2.29 -0.47 11.02
CA LYS A 191 -1.97 -1.69 11.78
C LYS A 191 -1.53 -2.84 10.88
N SER A 192 -1.76 -2.77 9.57
CA SER A 192 -1.44 -3.85 8.63
C SER A 192 -1.06 -3.35 7.22
N PHE A 193 0.08 -3.84 6.74
CA PHE A 193 0.52 -3.79 5.33
C PHE A 193 0.56 -5.19 4.69
N LEU A 194 -0.28 -6.11 5.17
CA LEU A 194 -0.30 -7.49 4.70
C LEU A 194 -0.47 -7.53 3.18
N GLN A 195 0.53 -8.08 2.48
CA GLN A 195 0.49 -8.25 1.02
C GLN A 195 0.24 -6.98 0.20
N THR A 196 0.42 -5.78 0.76
CA THR A 196 0.05 -4.52 0.10
C THR A 196 0.64 -4.39 -1.31
N PHE A 197 1.88 -4.80 -1.52
CA PHE A 197 2.56 -4.81 -2.84
C PHE A 197 2.99 -6.21 -3.29
N ALA A 198 2.44 -7.28 -2.70
CA ALA A 198 2.80 -8.64 -3.06
C ALA A 198 2.53 -8.91 -4.55
N ASN A 199 3.45 -9.59 -5.24
CA ASN A 199 3.38 -9.91 -6.66
C ASN A 199 3.40 -8.68 -7.60
N CYS A 200 3.86 -7.51 -7.15
CA CYS A 200 4.20 -6.40 -8.05
C CYS A 200 5.55 -6.70 -8.72
N THR A 201 5.57 -7.66 -9.63
CA THR A 201 6.81 -8.24 -10.18
C THR A 201 7.69 -7.26 -10.95
N ASN A 202 7.16 -6.12 -11.41
CA ASN A 202 7.92 -5.06 -12.07
C ASN A 202 8.32 -3.92 -11.13
N LEU A 203 7.95 -3.96 -9.84
CA LEU A 203 8.31 -2.94 -8.85
C LEU A 203 9.80 -3.08 -8.52
N LYS A 204 10.64 -2.22 -9.12
CA LYS A 204 12.11 -2.31 -9.05
C LYS A 204 12.73 -1.49 -7.94
N SER A 205 12.07 -0.40 -7.55
CA SER A 205 12.54 0.51 -6.51
C SER A 205 11.39 0.99 -5.62
N ILE A 206 11.72 1.30 -4.38
CA ILE A 206 10.81 1.93 -3.41
C ILE A 206 11.55 3.08 -2.72
N PRO A 207 10.84 4.11 -2.26
CA PRO A 207 11.48 5.25 -1.61
C PRO A 207 11.95 4.91 -0.19
N PRO A 208 12.99 5.59 0.31
CA PRO A 208 13.40 5.48 1.72
C PRO A 208 12.28 6.01 2.64
N HIS A 209 12.30 5.63 3.91
CA HIS A 209 11.37 6.12 4.94
C HIS A 209 9.88 5.90 4.63
N LEU A 210 9.54 4.96 3.73
CA LEU A 210 8.18 4.72 3.25
C LEU A 210 7.16 4.49 4.37
N PHE A 211 7.58 3.87 5.48
CA PHE A 211 6.72 3.52 6.63
C PHE A 211 7.00 4.34 7.90
N LYS A 212 7.76 5.44 7.81
CA LYS A 212 8.25 6.20 8.99
C LYS A 212 7.17 6.65 9.99
N ASN A 213 5.93 6.81 9.54
CA ASN A 213 4.81 7.27 10.36
C ASN A 213 3.85 6.15 10.79
N SER A 214 4.14 4.89 10.49
CA SER A 214 3.33 3.73 10.84
C SER A 214 3.78 3.07 12.15
N TYR A 215 3.83 3.84 13.23
CA TYR A 215 4.37 3.40 14.53
C TYR A 215 3.56 2.30 15.24
N ASN A 216 2.32 2.04 14.83
CA ASN A 216 1.46 0.97 15.38
C ASN A 216 1.54 -0.36 14.60
N ILE A 217 2.44 -0.46 13.62
CA ILE A 217 2.55 -1.66 12.77
C ILE A 217 3.19 -2.81 13.56
N GLU A 218 2.52 -3.96 13.58
CA GLU A 218 3.00 -5.18 14.25
C GLU A 218 3.64 -6.18 13.28
N SER A 219 3.37 -6.06 11.98
CA SER A 219 3.81 -7.03 10.98
C SER A 219 3.94 -6.42 9.58
N PHE A 220 5.00 -6.80 8.88
CA PHE A 220 5.21 -6.52 7.44
C PHE A 220 5.07 -7.79 6.59
N ASN A 221 4.28 -8.76 7.05
CA ASN A 221 4.17 -10.05 6.39
C ASN A 221 3.79 -9.89 4.92
N LEU A 222 4.59 -10.51 4.05
CA LEU A 222 4.37 -10.58 2.60
C LEU A 222 4.29 -9.21 1.88
N THR A 223 4.58 -8.09 2.54
CA THR A 223 4.32 -6.73 2.00
C THR A 223 4.96 -6.51 0.62
N PHE A 224 6.18 -6.99 0.41
CA PHE A 224 6.91 -6.92 -0.87
C PHE A 224 7.23 -8.31 -1.44
N GLN A 225 6.47 -9.35 -1.08
CA GLN A 225 6.68 -10.69 -1.62
C GLN A 225 6.64 -10.66 -3.15
N ASN A 226 7.57 -11.36 -3.80
CA ASN A 226 7.60 -11.56 -5.25
C ASN A 226 7.53 -10.23 -6.03
N THR A 227 8.32 -9.25 -5.57
CA THR A 227 8.50 -7.97 -6.27
C THR A 227 9.79 -7.99 -7.10
N GLY A 228 9.90 -7.03 -8.01
CA GLY A 228 11.08 -6.86 -8.86
C GLY A 228 12.24 -6.09 -8.20
N LEU A 229 12.21 -5.90 -6.88
CA LEU A 229 13.14 -5.03 -6.17
C LEU A 229 14.59 -5.47 -6.42
N THR A 230 15.44 -4.51 -6.76
CA THR A 230 16.88 -4.77 -6.95
C THR A 230 17.70 -4.43 -5.71
N SER A 231 17.19 -3.54 -4.86
CA SER A 231 17.79 -3.13 -3.58
C SER A 231 16.70 -2.66 -2.63
N VAL A 232 16.96 -2.72 -1.32
CA VAL A 232 16.10 -2.10 -0.30
C VAL A 232 16.72 -0.75 0.14
N PRO A 233 15.96 0.35 0.23
CA PRO A 233 16.51 1.64 0.66
C PRO A 233 16.77 1.65 2.18
N GLN A 234 17.74 2.48 2.60
CA GLN A 234 17.98 2.79 4.01
C GLN A 234 16.75 3.41 4.68
N GLY A 235 16.61 3.20 5.99
CA GLY A 235 15.52 3.77 6.78
C GLY A 235 14.12 3.26 6.42
N LEU A 236 13.97 2.19 5.64
CA LEU A 236 12.66 1.70 5.20
C LEU A 236 11.69 1.44 6.37
N PHE A 237 12.21 0.81 7.44
CA PHE A 237 11.46 0.47 8.65
C PHE A 237 11.80 1.39 9.85
N GLU A 238 12.28 2.60 9.58
CA GLU A 238 12.50 3.61 10.64
C GLU A 238 11.21 3.80 11.46
N ASN A 239 11.34 3.92 12.79
CA ASN A 239 10.23 4.07 13.75
C ASN A 239 9.21 2.93 13.83
N CYS A 240 9.47 1.78 13.20
CA CYS A 240 8.59 0.60 13.27
C CYS A 240 8.99 -0.32 14.45
N SER A 241 9.06 0.21 15.67
CA SER A 241 9.56 -0.52 16.84
C SER A 241 8.64 -1.63 17.36
N ASN A 242 7.34 -1.57 17.03
CA ASN A 242 6.34 -2.53 17.47
C ASN A 242 6.27 -3.79 16.59
N VAL A 243 7.05 -3.85 15.52
CA VAL A 243 7.04 -5.00 14.60
C VAL A 243 7.56 -6.25 15.30
N THR A 244 6.77 -7.32 15.23
CA THR A 244 7.11 -8.64 15.74
C THR A 244 7.43 -9.64 14.62
N ASN A 245 7.02 -9.37 13.38
CA ASN A 245 7.14 -10.34 12.29
C ASN A 245 7.42 -9.71 10.92
N PHE A 246 8.41 -10.26 10.22
CA PHE A 246 8.79 -9.98 8.82
C PHE A 246 8.62 -11.21 7.93
N VAL A 247 7.59 -12.03 8.17
CA VAL A 247 7.43 -13.31 7.49
C VAL A 247 7.23 -13.05 6.00
N TYR A 248 8.16 -13.58 5.18
CA TYR A 248 8.09 -13.50 3.73
C TYR A 248 8.09 -12.06 3.17
N THR A 249 8.49 -11.04 3.95
CA THR A 249 8.37 -9.63 3.54
C THR A 249 9.05 -9.34 2.19
N PHE A 250 10.24 -9.91 1.95
CA PHE A 250 10.97 -9.82 0.68
C PHE A 250 11.16 -11.20 0.03
N GLY A 251 10.40 -12.22 0.46
CA GLY A 251 10.52 -13.54 -0.15
C GLY A 251 10.11 -13.50 -1.63
N ASP A 252 10.75 -14.33 -2.44
CA ASP A 252 10.69 -14.40 -3.89
C ASP A 252 11.11 -13.11 -4.63
N CYS A 253 11.78 -12.15 -3.97
CA CYS A 253 12.40 -11.00 -4.65
C CYS A 253 13.67 -11.42 -5.39
N LYS A 254 13.51 -12.18 -6.47
CA LYS A 254 14.62 -12.85 -7.17
C LYS A 254 15.69 -11.90 -7.70
N SER A 255 15.35 -10.63 -7.95
CA SER A 255 16.28 -9.61 -8.45
C SER A 255 17.00 -8.83 -7.33
N LEU A 256 16.66 -9.07 -6.06
CA LEU A 256 17.20 -8.32 -4.93
C LEU A 256 18.67 -8.66 -4.72
N ALA A 257 19.55 -7.69 -4.94
CA ALA A 257 20.99 -7.90 -4.95
C ALA A 257 21.70 -7.40 -3.69
N THR A 258 21.19 -6.34 -3.06
CA THR A 258 21.83 -5.69 -1.90
C THR A 258 20.83 -5.32 -0.81
N LEU A 259 21.29 -5.35 0.43
CA LEU A 259 20.55 -4.94 1.63
C LEU A 259 21.29 -3.81 2.34
N PRO A 260 20.57 -2.82 2.87
CA PRO A 260 21.18 -1.80 3.70
C PRO A 260 21.43 -2.34 5.11
N ALA A 261 22.52 -1.91 5.75
CA ALA A 261 22.92 -2.41 7.06
C ALA A 261 21.92 -2.08 8.18
N ASP A 262 21.13 -1.02 8.01
CA ASP A 262 20.14 -0.54 8.97
C ASP A 262 18.74 -1.16 8.78
N LEU A 263 18.57 -2.11 7.84
CA LEU A 263 17.26 -2.61 7.44
C LEU A 263 16.38 -3.02 8.63
N PHE A 264 16.92 -3.73 9.62
CA PHE A 264 16.17 -4.14 10.83
C PHE A 264 16.66 -3.43 12.11
N ALA A 265 17.46 -2.36 11.99
CA ALA A 265 18.04 -1.68 13.15
C ALA A 265 16.99 -1.06 14.09
N TYR A 266 15.78 -0.77 13.58
CA TYR A 266 14.70 -0.12 14.33
C TYR A 266 13.61 -1.09 14.80
N SER A 267 13.84 -2.41 14.69
CA SER A 267 12.84 -3.44 15.01
C SER A 267 13.33 -4.40 16.10
N PRO A 268 13.51 -3.92 17.35
CA PRO A 268 14.06 -4.74 18.45
C PRO A 268 13.11 -5.84 18.95
N ASN A 269 11.81 -5.70 18.68
CA ASN A 269 10.77 -6.60 19.16
C ASN A 269 10.45 -7.75 18.19
N VAL A 270 11.20 -7.90 17.10
CA VAL A 270 10.96 -8.95 16.11
C VAL A 270 11.20 -10.33 16.71
N ILE A 271 10.25 -11.22 16.46
CA ILE A 271 10.24 -12.63 16.85
C ILE A 271 10.52 -13.52 15.64
N SER A 272 10.06 -13.16 14.44
CA SER A 272 10.16 -14.02 13.25
C SER A 272 10.63 -13.30 11.99
N PHE A 273 11.67 -13.87 11.39
CA PHE A 273 12.19 -13.61 10.04
C PHE A 273 11.94 -14.80 9.10
N THR A 274 10.96 -15.65 9.42
CA THR A 274 10.66 -16.84 8.61
C THR A 274 10.49 -16.46 7.13
N ARG A 275 11.30 -17.03 6.25
CA ARG A 275 11.28 -16.77 4.80
C ARG A 275 11.48 -15.31 4.36
N VAL A 276 12.03 -14.44 5.22
CA VAL A 276 12.11 -12.99 4.93
C VAL A 276 12.79 -12.66 3.59
N PHE A 277 13.83 -13.40 3.19
CA PHE A 277 14.52 -13.32 1.89
C PHE A 277 14.51 -14.66 1.14
N PHE A 278 13.47 -15.47 1.35
CA PHE A 278 13.31 -16.76 0.65
C PHE A 278 13.46 -16.59 -0.87
N GLN A 279 14.28 -17.40 -1.54
CA GLN A 279 14.53 -17.35 -2.98
C GLN A 279 14.94 -15.97 -3.53
N CYS A 280 15.69 -15.16 -2.76
CA CYS A 280 16.37 -13.97 -3.30
C CYS A 280 17.64 -14.40 -4.05
N GLU A 281 17.46 -14.95 -5.24
CA GLU A 281 18.51 -15.64 -6.02
C GLU A 281 19.69 -14.74 -6.40
N GLN A 282 19.50 -13.42 -6.54
CA GLN A 282 20.56 -12.44 -6.86
C GLN A 282 21.23 -11.80 -5.64
N LEU A 283 20.80 -12.12 -4.41
CA LEU A 283 21.36 -11.53 -3.21
C LEU A 283 22.79 -12.04 -3.04
N ASN A 284 23.78 -11.14 -3.15
CA ASN A 284 25.20 -11.51 -3.20
C ASN A 284 25.92 -11.48 -1.85
N SER A 285 25.44 -10.65 -0.92
CA SER A 285 26.02 -10.43 0.39
C SER A 285 24.96 -10.02 1.40
N ILE A 286 25.23 -10.30 2.67
CA ILE A 286 24.38 -9.88 3.80
C ILE A 286 25.20 -8.94 4.67
N PRO A 287 24.69 -7.75 5.03
CA PRO A 287 25.36 -6.91 6.02
C PRO A 287 25.60 -7.69 7.31
N VAL A 288 26.84 -7.65 7.82
CA VAL A 288 27.23 -8.40 9.03
C VAL A 288 26.35 -8.04 10.22
N SER A 289 25.99 -6.76 10.36
CA SER A 289 25.20 -6.18 11.44
C SER A 289 23.68 -6.29 11.25
N LEU A 290 23.19 -6.99 10.21
CA LEU A 290 21.77 -6.95 9.80
C LEU A 290 20.79 -7.27 10.93
N PHE A 291 21.19 -8.11 11.90
CA PHE A 291 20.35 -8.57 13.01
C PHE A 291 20.85 -8.14 14.40
N ASP A 292 21.68 -7.08 14.51
CA ASP A 292 22.29 -6.66 15.78
C ASP A 292 21.28 -6.20 16.84
N ASN A 293 20.25 -5.49 16.40
CA ASN A 293 19.22 -4.96 17.31
C ASN A 293 18.04 -5.93 17.51
N CYS A 294 17.96 -7.01 16.74
CA CYS A 294 16.85 -7.98 16.78
C CYS A 294 17.11 -9.10 17.78
N LYS A 295 17.46 -8.75 19.03
CA LYS A 295 17.84 -9.73 20.06
C LYS A 295 16.71 -10.67 20.48
N ASN A 296 15.45 -10.27 20.28
CA ASN A 296 14.28 -11.09 20.60
C ASN A 296 13.91 -12.12 19.51
N ALA A 297 14.62 -12.14 18.38
CA ALA A 297 14.28 -12.98 17.25
C ALA A 297 14.53 -14.47 17.55
N VAL A 298 13.49 -15.28 17.35
CA VAL A 298 13.50 -16.73 17.57
C VAL A 298 13.54 -17.49 16.25
N ASN A 299 12.82 -17.04 15.23
CA ASN A 299 12.56 -17.83 14.03
C ASN A 299 13.25 -17.25 12.78
N PHE A 300 14.26 -17.96 12.28
CA PHE A 300 14.99 -17.71 11.04
C PHE A 300 14.77 -18.82 10.00
N ASN A 301 13.75 -19.66 10.20
CA ASN A 301 13.43 -20.77 9.30
C ASN A 301 13.33 -20.27 7.85
N TYR A 302 14.14 -20.85 6.97
CA TYR A 302 14.19 -20.52 5.55
C TYR A 302 14.48 -19.03 5.22
N ALA A 303 15.05 -18.25 6.15
CA ALA A 303 15.21 -16.80 5.98
C ALA A 303 15.98 -16.42 4.69
N PHE A 304 17.01 -17.18 4.33
CA PHE A 304 17.83 -17.01 3.11
C PHE A 304 17.78 -18.26 2.22
N TYR A 305 16.76 -19.12 2.36
CA TYR A 305 16.66 -20.36 1.58
C TYR A 305 16.73 -20.08 0.08
N LYS A 306 17.60 -20.77 -0.64
CA LYS A 306 17.86 -20.64 -2.09
C LYS A 306 18.30 -19.25 -2.52
N CYS A 307 18.96 -18.49 -1.65
CA CYS A 307 19.75 -17.32 -2.07
C CYS A 307 21.08 -17.80 -2.66
N SER A 308 21.01 -18.37 -3.86
CA SER A 308 22.09 -19.13 -4.52
C SER A 308 23.34 -18.30 -4.84
N SER A 309 23.19 -16.97 -5.01
CA SER A 309 24.31 -16.05 -5.24
C SER A 309 24.99 -15.55 -3.97
N LEU A 310 24.52 -15.93 -2.77
CA LEU A 310 25.14 -15.48 -1.52
C LEU A 310 26.57 -16.01 -1.40
N THR A 311 27.49 -15.09 -1.14
CA THR A 311 28.92 -15.36 -0.91
C THR A 311 29.39 -14.78 0.42
N GLY A 312 30.59 -15.16 0.86
CA GLY A 312 31.23 -14.60 2.05
C GLY A 312 30.67 -15.19 3.35
N THR A 313 30.55 -14.37 4.39
CA THR A 313 30.17 -14.79 5.75
C THR A 313 28.71 -14.48 6.06
N THR A 314 28.10 -15.29 6.92
CA THR A 314 26.80 -15.05 7.54
C THR A 314 26.86 -13.93 8.60
N PRO A 315 25.72 -13.27 8.91
CA PRO A 315 25.65 -12.20 9.91
C PRO A 315 26.16 -12.59 11.30
N THR A 316 26.76 -11.63 12.00
CA THR A 316 27.25 -11.78 13.37
C THR A 316 26.86 -10.58 14.21
N THR A 317 26.51 -10.79 15.48
CA THR A 317 26.36 -9.69 16.46
C THR A 317 27.46 -9.82 17.49
N GLY A 318 28.41 -8.88 17.45
CA GLY A 318 29.73 -9.10 18.05
C GLY A 318 30.41 -10.28 17.34
N ASN A 319 30.76 -11.33 18.09
CA ASN A 319 31.41 -12.53 17.56
C ASN A 319 30.46 -13.74 17.43
N LEU A 320 29.16 -13.58 17.71
CA LEU A 320 28.18 -14.67 17.69
C LEU A 320 27.47 -14.79 16.34
N LYS A 321 27.52 -15.97 15.73
CA LYS A 321 26.68 -16.34 14.58
C LYS A 321 25.23 -16.53 15.04
N LEU A 322 24.29 -16.56 14.09
CA LEU A 322 22.85 -16.66 14.42
C LEU A 322 22.51 -17.89 15.27
N TRP A 323 23.10 -19.04 14.98
CA TRP A 323 22.88 -20.30 15.71
C TRP A 323 23.57 -20.36 17.08
N ASP A 324 24.60 -19.53 17.32
CA ASP A 324 25.32 -19.50 18.61
C ASP A 324 24.67 -18.58 19.64
N ARG A 325 23.65 -17.80 19.24
CA ARG A 325 22.95 -16.85 20.11
C ARG A 325 22.02 -17.52 21.13
N ALA A 326 21.54 -18.73 20.85
CA ALA A 326 20.57 -19.39 21.72
C ALA A 326 21.15 -19.59 23.14
N GLY A 327 20.42 -19.10 24.15
CA GLY A 327 20.81 -19.19 25.56
C GLY A 327 21.88 -18.20 26.03
N GLN A 328 22.41 -17.35 25.13
CA GLN A 328 23.37 -16.31 25.50
C GLN A 328 22.66 -15.14 26.25
N PRO A 329 23.38 -14.37 27.10
CA PRO A 329 22.79 -13.22 27.78
C PRO A 329 22.11 -12.24 26.82
N GLY A 330 20.82 -11.98 27.05
CA GLY A 330 20.02 -11.09 26.21
C GLY A 330 19.44 -11.71 24.94
N TYR A 331 19.58 -13.03 24.74
CA TYR A 331 18.98 -13.77 23.63
C TYR A 331 18.00 -14.85 24.12
N PRO A 332 17.09 -15.35 23.26
CA PRO A 332 16.12 -16.38 23.63
C PRO A 332 16.80 -17.72 23.94
N PRO A 333 16.19 -18.59 24.75
CA PRO A 333 16.74 -19.91 25.08
C PRO A 333 16.84 -20.84 23.86
N THR A 334 16.01 -20.60 22.83
CA THR A 334 16.00 -21.37 21.58
C THR A 334 15.95 -20.44 20.37
N ILE A 335 16.62 -20.82 19.30
CA ILE A 335 16.58 -20.14 18.00
C ILE A 335 16.43 -21.19 16.91
N ASN A 336 15.37 -21.05 16.11
CA ASN A 336 15.05 -21.96 15.02
C ASN A 336 15.61 -21.41 13.71
N GLY A 337 16.46 -22.16 13.03
CA GLY A 337 16.98 -21.78 11.72
C GLY A 337 16.91 -22.88 10.69
N THR A 338 15.87 -23.70 10.73
CA THR A 338 15.63 -24.79 9.77
C THR A 338 15.82 -24.28 8.34
N LYS A 339 16.84 -24.80 7.66
CA LYS A 339 17.24 -24.46 6.29
C LYS A 339 17.36 -22.96 6.05
N CYS A 340 17.78 -22.19 7.06
CA CYS A 340 17.97 -20.74 6.97
C CYS A 340 18.83 -20.38 5.75
N PHE A 341 19.92 -21.12 5.53
CA PHE A 341 20.83 -20.98 4.39
C PHE A 341 20.71 -22.14 3.40
N GLY A 342 19.58 -22.86 3.43
CA GLY A 342 19.20 -23.93 2.51
C GLY A 342 19.51 -23.66 1.05
N GLY A 343 20.57 -24.24 0.48
CA GLY A 343 20.94 -24.01 -0.93
C GLY A 343 21.67 -22.69 -1.21
N CYS A 344 22.30 -22.09 -0.19
CA CYS A 344 23.30 -21.02 -0.36
C CYS A 344 24.68 -21.66 -0.56
N LEU A 345 25.10 -21.83 -1.81
CA LEU A 345 26.20 -22.73 -2.15
C LEU A 345 27.60 -22.13 -1.96
N ASN A 346 27.72 -20.80 -1.83
CA ASN A 346 29.01 -20.08 -1.87
C ASN A 346 29.35 -19.36 -0.55
N ILE A 347 28.65 -19.68 0.54
CA ILE A 347 28.97 -19.16 1.89
C ILE A 347 30.18 -19.90 2.45
N THR A 348 31.11 -19.17 3.07
CA THR A 348 32.38 -19.74 3.58
C THR A 348 32.32 -20.18 5.04
N ASP A 349 31.29 -19.81 5.78
CA ASP A 349 31.11 -20.21 7.17
C ASP A 349 30.77 -21.71 7.29
N ASN A 350 31.20 -22.32 8.40
CA ASN A 350 30.75 -23.65 8.78
C ASN A 350 29.34 -23.58 9.40
N ILE A 351 28.32 -23.71 8.56
CA ILE A 351 26.91 -23.64 8.97
C ILE A 351 26.46 -24.99 9.54
N PRO A 352 25.71 -25.06 10.67
CA PRO A 352 25.15 -26.33 11.17
C PRO A 352 24.23 -27.03 10.17
N ALA A 353 24.19 -28.36 10.17
CA ALA A 353 23.44 -29.15 9.19
C ALA A 353 21.94 -28.77 9.09
N ASP A 354 21.26 -28.52 10.21
CA ASP A 354 19.85 -28.13 10.20
C ASP A 354 19.61 -26.73 9.62
N TRP A 355 20.65 -25.90 9.55
CA TRP A 355 20.63 -24.54 9.00
C TRP A 355 21.02 -24.48 7.51
N GLN A 356 21.61 -25.55 6.96
CA GLN A 356 22.10 -25.66 5.59
C GLN A 356 21.04 -25.97 4.53
#